data_AF-A0A525HJK8-F1
#
_entry.id   AF-A0A525HJK8-F1
#
_cell.length_a   1.000
_cell.length_b   1.000
_cell.length_c   1.000
_cell.angle_alpha   90.00
_cell.angle_beta   90.00
_cell.angle_gamma   90.00
#
_symmetry.space_group_name_H-M   'P 1'
#
loop_
_entity.id
_entity.type
_entity.pdbx_description
1 polymer ?
#
loop_
_entity_poly.entity_id
_entity_poly.type
_entity_poly.pdbx_seq_one_letter_code
_entity_poly.pdbx_strand_id
1 'polypeptide(L)'
;MPRSRVREETAPFRRPTNVSLDAALVEQARELGINVSRACEDGLSDVVRAERRRRWIEENREAMEASNAYVAENGLPLAKYRMF
;
A
#
# COMPACT_ATOMS: atom_id res chain seq x y z
N MET A 1 24.24 -19.02 -33.80
CA MET A 1 23.43 -19.16 -32.57
C MET A 1 22.85 -17.80 -32.19
N PRO A 2 21.57 -17.48 -32.43
CA PRO A 2 21.02 -16.20 -32.00
C PRO A 2 20.57 -16.26 -30.53
N ARG A 3 20.88 -15.16 -29.84
CA ARG A 3 20.82 -14.93 -28.40
C ARG A 3 19.39 -15.03 -27.85
N SER A 4 19.27 -15.74 -26.73
CA SER A 4 18.08 -15.80 -25.88
C SER A 4 17.68 -14.39 -25.43
N ARG A 5 16.43 -14.00 -25.73
CA ARG A 5 15.78 -12.85 -25.09
C ARG A 5 15.61 -13.17 -23.61
N VAL A 6 16.33 -12.47 -22.74
CA VAL A 6 15.98 -12.40 -21.33
C VAL A 6 14.58 -11.77 -21.27
N ARG A 7 13.60 -12.53 -20.82
CA ARG A 7 12.24 -12.05 -20.63
C ARG A 7 12.30 -11.06 -19.47
N GLU A 8 11.84 -9.83 -19.68
CA GLU A 8 11.83 -8.77 -18.69
C GLU A 8 10.85 -9.14 -17.56
N GLU A 9 11.34 -9.81 -16.51
CA GLU A 9 10.60 -10.23 -15.33
C GLU A 9 10.31 -9.04 -14.39
N THR A 10 9.62 -8.00 -14.88
CA THR A 10 9.39 -6.80 -14.04
C THR A 10 8.04 -6.13 -14.26
N ALA A 11 7.09 -6.80 -14.91
CA ALA A 11 5.69 -6.36 -14.91
C ALA A 11 4.89 -7.22 -13.93
N PRO A 12 4.24 -6.64 -12.89
CA PRO A 12 3.35 -7.39 -12.03
C PRO A 12 2.25 -8.05 -12.87
N PHE A 13 1.96 -9.32 -12.60
CA PHE A 13 0.93 -10.08 -13.31
C PHE A 13 -0.45 -9.48 -12.98
N ARG A 14 -0.97 -8.64 -13.89
CA ARG A 14 -2.30 -8.04 -13.75
C ARG A 14 -3.35 -9.07 -14.18
N ARG A 15 -4.22 -9.45 -13.25
CA ARG A 15 -5.40 -10.26 -13.59
C ARG A 15 -6.52 -9.34 -14.07
N PRO A 16 -7.05 -9.54 -15.30
CA PRO A 16 -8.26 -8.84 -15.71
C PRO A 16 -9.39 -9.23 -14.77
N THR A 17 -9.97 -8.23 -14.11
CA THR A 17 -11.06 -8.41 -13.15
C THR A 17 -12.23 -7.59 -13.65
N ASN A 18 -13.37 -8.24 -13.88
CA ASN A 18 -14.59 -7.54 -14.26
C ASN A 18 -15.20 -6.94 -13.00
N VAL A 19 -15.39 -5.62 -13.01
CA VAL A 19 -16.01 -4.86 -11.92
C VAL A 19 -17.22 -4.11 -12.46
N SER A 20 -18.29 -4.07 -11.67
CA SER A 20 -19.48 -3.28 -12.00
C SER A 20 -19.31 -1.87 -11.43
N LEU A 21 -19.36 -0.87 -12.30
CA LEU A 21 -19.27 0.55 -11.95
C LEU A 21 -20.48 1.29 -12.52
N ASP A 22 -20.76 2.46 -11.97
CA ASP A 22 -21.77 3.36 -12.51
C ASP A 22 -21.41 3.77 -13.95
N ALA A 23 -22.36 3.58 -14.86
CA ALA A 23 -22.13 3.83 -16.29
C ALA A 23 -21.90 5.31 -16.59
N ALA A 24 -22.60 6.22 -15.90
CA ALA A 24 -22.42 7.65 -16.10
C ALA A 24 -21.04 8.11 -15.60
N LEU A 25 -20.52 7.51 -14.52
CA LEU A 25 -19.18 7.79 -14.03
C LEU A 25 -18.10 7.29 -15.00
N VAL A 26 -18.29 6.11 -15.60
CA VAL A 26 -17.36 5.56 -16.60
C VAL A 26 -17.33 6.42 -17.86
N GLU A 27 -18.48 6.89 -18.33
CA GLU A 27 -18.54 7.78 -19.50
C GLU A 27 -17.89 9.14 -19.20
N GLN A 28 -18.16 9.75 -18.03
CA GLN A 28 -17.44 10.96 -17.59
C GLN A 28 -15.92 10.75 -17.54
N ALA A 29 -15.47 9.61 -17.01
CA ALA A 29 -14.05 9.29 -16.96
C ALA A 29 -13.45 9.18 -18.37
N ARG A 30 -14.19 8.60 -19.33
CA ARG A 30 -13.78 8.53 -20.74
C ARG A 30 -13.70 9.91 -21.39
N GLU A 31 -14.71 10.75 -21.19
CA GLU A 31 -14.73 12.14 -21.68
C GLU A 31 -13.53 12.95 -21.16
N LEU A 32 -13.14 12.71 -19.91
CA LEU A 32 -11.99 13.35 -19.26
C LEU A 32 -10.65 12.67 -19.57
N GLY A 33 -10.63 11.59 -20.37
CA GLY A 33 -9.39 10.85 -20.70
C GLY A 33 -8.77 10.10 -19.51
N ILE A 34 -9.56 9.83 -18.47
CA ILE A 34 -9.11 9.12 -17.27
C ILE A 34 -9.04 7.62 -17.55
N ASN A 35 -7.91 7.01 -17.21
CA ASN A 35 -7.75 5.56 -17.30
C ASN A 35 -8.44 4.88 -16.10
N VAL A 36 -9.67 4.41 -16.32
CA VAL A 36 -10.51 3.77 -15.29
C VAL A 36 -9.79 2.60 -14.62
N SER A 37 -9.12 1.73 -15.37
CA SER A 37 -8.41 0.59 -14.79
C SER A 37 -7.30 1.03 -13.82
N ARG A 38 -6.54 2.07 -14.18
CA ARG A 38 -5.49 2.61 -13.32
C ARG A 38 -6.06 3.30 -12.08
N ALA A 39 -7.12 4.10 -12.25
CA ALA A 39 -7.80 4.75 -11.13
C ALA A 39 -8.38 3.72 -10.15
N CYS A 40 -8.95 2.62 -10.65
CA CYS A 40 -9.41 1.52 -9.81
C CYS A 40 -8.26 0.81 -9.09
N GLU A 41 -7.13 0.57 -9.76
CA GLU A 41 -5.95 -0.04 -9.16
C GLU A 41 -5.40 0.82 -8.02
N ASP A 42 -5.26 2.13 -8.25
CA ASP A 42 -4.76 3.09 -7.25
C ASP A 42 -5.71 3.16 -6.04
N GLY A 43 -7.02 3.31 -6.28
CA GLY A 43 -8.02 3.34 -5.21
C GLY A 43 -8.07 2.03 -4.41
N LEU A 44 -7.99 0.88 -5.07
CA LEU A 44 -7.96 -0.41 -4.40
C LEU A 44 -6.68 -0.60 -3.57
N SER A 45 -5.53 -0.17 -4.10
CA SER A 45 -4.24 -0.21 -3.40
C SER A 45 -4.30 0.60 -2.10
N ASP A 46 -4.88 1.79 -2.13
CA ASP A 46 -4.98 2.66 -0.97
C ASP A 46 -5.91 2.08 0.11
N VAL A 47 -7.06 1.54 -0.28
CA VAL A 47 -7.98 0.87 0.65
C VAL A 47 -7.32 -0.36 1.28
N VAL A 48 -6.63 -1.19 0.50
CA VAL A 48 -5.92 -2.37 1.01
C VAL A 48 -4.81 -1.97 1.98
N ARG A 49 -4.05 -0.91 1.68
CA ARG A 49 -3.01 -0.39 2.57
C ARG A 49 -3.60 0.13 3.88
N ALA A 50 -4.70 0.87 3.81
CA ALA A 50 -5.38 1.39 5.00
C ALA A 50 -5.87 0.25 5.90
N GLU A 51 -6.52 -0.76 5.33
CA GLU A 51 -7.01 -1.93 6.08
C GLU A 51 -5.88 -2.75 6.68
N ARG A 52 -4.78 -2.97 5.93
CA ARG A 52 -3.59 -3.64 6.48
C ARG A 52 -2.99 -2.86 7.64
N ARG A 53 -2.89 -1.54 7.51
CA ARG A 53 -2.39 -0.68 8.60
C ARG A 53 -3.29 -0.78 9.83
N ARG A 54 -4.61 -0.72 9.64
CA ARG A 54 -5.57 -0.84 10.73
C ARG A 54 -5.40 -2.16 11.48
N ARG A 55 -5.37 -3.28 10.77
CA ARG A 55 -5.17 -4.61 11.36
C ARG A 55 -3.82 -4.72 12.08
N TRP A 56 -2.76 -4.20 11.45
CA TRP A 56 -1.44 -4.21 12.07
C TRP A 56 -1.42 -3.43 13.38
N ILE A 57 -2.06 -2.25 13.44
CA ILE A 57 -2.18 -1.47 14.68
C ILE A 57 -2.93 -2.25 15.76
N GLU A 58 -4.02 -2.91 15.39
CA GLU A 58 -4.82 -3.72 16.32
C GLU A 58 -4.02 -4.91 16.88
N GLU A 59 -3.33 -5.64 16.00
CA GLU A 59 -2.49 -6.79 16.37
C GLU A 59 -1.27 -6.38 17.20
N ASN A 60 -0.68 -5.22 16.94
CA ASN A 60 0.54 -4.75 17.60
C ASN A 60 0.25 -3.79 18.75
N ARG A 61 -1.02 -3.59 19.12
CA ARG A 61 -1.42 -2.63 20.15
C ARG A 61 -0.75 -2.92 21.49
N GLU A 62 -0.79 -4.17 21.95
CA GLU A 62 -0.18 -4.57 23.22
C GLU A 62 1.34 -4.40 23.18
N ALA A 63 1.99 -4.74 22.07
CA ALA A 63 3.43 -4.56 21.89
C ALA A 63 3.83 -3.07 21.88
N MET A 64 3.02 -2.22 21.24
CA MET A 64 3.21 -0.77 21.24
C MET A 64 2.99 -0.17 22.63
N GLU A 65 1.96 -0.60 23.36
CA GLU A 65 1.70 -0.16 24.72
C GLU A 65 2.83 -0.57 25.67
N ALA A 66 3.31 -1.82 25.59
CA ALA A 66 4.46 -2.29 26.37
C ALA A 66 5.75 -1.51 26.03
N SER A 67 5.98 -1.24 24.74
CA SER A 67 7.13 -0.43 24.31
C SER A 67 7.03 1.01 24.81
N ASN A 68 5.85 1.63 24.75
CA ASN A 68 5.61 2.97 25.27
C ASN A 68 5.80 3.04 26.80
N ALA A 69 5.31 2.04 27.53
CA ALA A 69 5.51 1.93 28.98
C ALA A 69 7.00 1.82 29.33
N TYR A 70 7.74 0.98 28.60
CA TYR A 70 9.18 0.84 28.77
C TYR A 70 9.92 2.18 28.55
N VAL A 71 9.57 2.92 27.50
CA VAL A 71 10.15 4.25 27.22
C VAL A 71 9.77 5.28 28.28
N ALA A 72 8.54 5.23 28.81
CA ALA A 72 8.11 6.14 29.88
C ALA A 72 8.90 5.90 31.17
N GLU A 73 9.18 4.64 31.50
CA GLU A 73 9.93 4.26 32.71
C GLU A 73 11.45 4.43 32.55
N ASN A 74 12.01 4.07 31.40
CA ASN A 74 13.46 3.95 31.20
C ASN A 74 14.05 5.09 30.34
N GLY A 75 13.20 5.97 29.82
CA GLY A 75 13.57 6.97 28.83
C GLY A 75 13.81 6.35 27.44
N LEU A 76 14.20 7.20 26.49
CA LEU A 76 14.47 6.74 25.12
C LEU A 76 15.73 5.87 25.07
N PRO A 77 15.63 4.60 24.63
CA PRO A 77 16.79 3.77 24.41
C PRO A 77 17.74 4.47 23.45
N LEU A 78 19.04 4.45 23.78
CA LEU A 78 20.10 5.04 22.95
C LEU A 78 20.07 6.57 22.83
N ALA A 79 19.24 7.28 23.60
CA ALA A 79 19.26 8.76 23.63
C ALA A 79 20.67 9.33 23.91
N LYS A 80 21.48 8.60 24.69
CA LYS A 80 22.88 8.91 24.99
C LYS A 80 23.83 8.95 23.78
N TYR A 81 23.42 8.47 22.61
CA TYR A 81 24.21 8.48 21.38
C TYR A 81 23.66 9.44 20.31
N ARG A 82 22.63 10.23 20.63
CA ARG A 82 22.06 11.20 19.70
C ARG A 82 23.03 12.38 19.56
N MET A 83 23.77 12.43 18.45
CA MET A 83 24.50 13.63 18.02
C MET A 83 23.51 14.60 17.35
N PHE A 84 23.55 15.86 17.78
CA PHE A 84 22.69 16.96 17.32
C PHE A 84 23.06 17.44 15.92
#